data_AF-A0A6P1BRP5-F1
#
_entry.id   AF-A0A6P1BRP5-F1
#
_cell.length_a   1.000
_cell.length_b   1.000
_cell.length_c   1.000
_cell.angle_alpha   90.00
_cell.angle_beta   90.00
_cell.angle_gamma   90.00
#
_symmetry.space_group_name_H-M   'P 1'
#
loop_
_entity.id
_entity.type
_entity.pdbx_description
1 polymer ?
#
loop_
_entity_poly.entity_id
_entity_poly.type
_entity_poly.pdbx_seq_one_letter_code
_entity_poly.pdbx_strand_id
1 'polypeptide(L)' 'RKKDIRVAGLQEIPGIGPSRKRALLHHFGTLKEIERASIADLGKVPGVSAESARKIFEFFHAQPG' A
#
# COMPACT_ATOMS: atom_id res chain seq x y z
N ARG A 1 19.40 -11.92 9.44
CA ARG A 1 18.05 -12.35 8.99
C ARG A 1 17.14 -11.12 8.96
N LYS A 2 16.66 -10.70 7.77
CA LYS A 2 15.57 -9.72 7.51
C LYS A 2 15.42 -9.54 5.99
N LYS A 3 15.18 -10.64 5.29
CA LYS A 3 14.81 -10.73 3.87
C LYS A 3 13.73 -11.82 3.84
N ASP A 4 12.76 -11.70 2.94
CA ASP A 4 11.64 -12.64 2.76
C ASP A 4 10.40 -12.46 3.66
N ILE A 5 9.83 -11.25 3.69
CA ILE A 5 8.35 -11.07 3.80
C ILE A 5 7.84 -9.93 2.90
N ARG A 6 8.74 -9.04 2.43
CA ARG A 6 8.39 -7.80 1.68
C ARG A 6 7.70 -7.99 0.30
N VAL A 7 7.59 -9.21 -0.21
CA VAL A 7 6.97 -9.50 -1.52
C VAL A 7 5.55 -10.05 -1.38
N ALA A 8 5.19 -10.61 -0.21
CA ALA A 8 3.89 -11.24 0.01
C ALA A 8 2.77 -10.26 0.43
N GLY A 9 3.10 -9.09 0.96
CA GLY A 9 2.15 -8.24 1.69
C GLY A 9 1.07 -7.52 0.86
N LEU A 10 1.25 -7.30 -0.44
CA LEU A 10 0.28 -6.51 -1.22
C LEU A 10 -0.79 -7.36 -1.93
N GLN A 11 -0.75 -8.70 -1.80
CA GLN A 11 -1.72 -9.55 -2.50
C GLN A 11 -3.11 -9.53 -1.86
N GLU A 12 -3.23 -9.18 -0.57
CA GLU A 12 -4.51 -9.25 0.13
C GLU A 12 -4.75 -8.04 1.04
N ILE A 13 -4.66 -6.81 0.51
CA ILE A 13 -5.26 -5.67 1.25
C ILE A 13 -6.78 -5.75 1.01
N PRO A 14 -7.59 -6.17 2.00
CA PRO A 14 -9.03 -6.29 1.82
C PRO A 14 -9.63 -4.93 1.47
N GLY A 15 -10.20 -4.84 0.26
CA GLY A 15 -10.79 -3.62 -0.29
C GLY A 15 -9.90 -2.82 -1.25
N ILE A 16 -8.67 -3.25 -1.56
CA ILE A 16 -7.87 -2.68 -2.66
C ILE A 16 -7.98 -3.60 -3.88
N GLY A 17 -8.90 -3.24 -4.78
CA GLY A 17 -9.04 -3.92 -6.07
C GLY A 17 -7.82 -3.71 -6.99
N PRO A 18 -7.72 -4.50 -8.08
CA PRO A 18 -6.60 -4.44 -9.01
C PRO A 18 -6.38 -3.06 -9.64
N SER A 19 -7.45 -2.28 -9.83
CA SER A 19 -7.37 -0.90 -10.35
C SER A 19 -6.62 0.04 -9.40
N ARG A 20 -6.90 -0.03 -8.09
CA ARG A 20 -6.21 0.79 -7.07
C ARG A 20 -4.75 0.38 -6.93
N LYS A 21 -4.48 -0.93 -6.97
CA LYS A 21 -3.10 -1.45 -6.98
C LYS A 21 -2.31 -0.92 -8.17
N ARG A 22 -2.89 -0.93 -9.37
CA ARG A 22 -2.25 -0.35 -10.56
C ARG A 22 -2.01 1.15 -10.40
N ALA A 23 -2.97 1.91 -9.88
CA ALA A 23 -2.80 3.34 -9.64
C ALA A 23 -1.69 3.63 -8.63
N LEU A 24 -1.61 2.84 -7.55
CA LEU A 24 -0.53 2.93 -6.55
C LEU A 24 0.82 2.59 -7.17
N LEU A 25 0.93 1.50 -7.93
CA LEU A 25 2.17 1.14 -8.63
C LEU A 25 2.57 2.16 -9.69
N HIS A 26 1.61 2.77 -10.38
CA HIS A 26 1.89 3.83 -11.34
C HIS A 26 2.34 5.13 -10.67
N HIS A 27 1.81 5.43 -9.48
CA HIS A 27 2.15 6.66 -8.75
C HIS A 27 3.48 6.54 -8.00
N PHE A 28 3.68 5.43 -7.30
CA PHE A 28 4.85 5.19 -6.44
C PHE A 28 5.94 4.35 -7.10
N GLY A 29 5.68 3.72 -8.24
CA GLY A 29 6.63 2.86 -8.94
C GLY A 29 6.79 1.47 -8.29
N THR A 30 7.19 1.44 -7.02
CA THR A 30 7.53 0.20 -6.32
C THR A 30 6.69 -0.05 -5.07
N LEU A 31 6.55 -1.33 -4.72
CA LEU A 31 5.85 -1.77 -3.51
C LEU A 31 6.44 -1.15 -2.23
N LYS A 32 7.77 -1.00 -2.20
CA LYS A 32 8.49 -0.41 -1.07
C LYS A 32 8.20 1.08 -0.90
N GLU A 33 7.98 1.78 -1.99
CA GLU A 33 7.58 3.19 -1.94
C GLU A 33 6.15 3.33 -1.45
N ILE A 34 5.25 2.42 -1.84
CA ILE A 34 3.88 2.37 -1.30
C ILE A 34 3.90 2.08 0.20
N GLU A 35 4.74 1.15 0.66
CA GLU A 35 4.92 0.82 2.09
C GLU A 35 5.46 2.01 2.90
N ARG A 36 6.32 2.83 2.30
CA ARG A 36 6.89 4.03 2.93
C ARG A 36 6.05 5.29 2.75
N ALA A 37 5.03 5.23 1.89
CA ALA A 37 4.18 6.37 1.59
C ALA A 37 3.34 6.72 2.82
N SER A 38 3.18 8.02 3.06
CA SER A 38 2.28 8.49 4.10
C SER A 38 0.82 8.32 3.67
N ILE A 39 -0.11 8.25 4.63
CA ILE A 39 -1.56 8.26 4.36
C ILE A 39 -1.95 9.39 3.40
N ALA A 40 -1.33 10.57 3.56
CA ALA A 40 -1.57 11.72 2.70
C ALA A 40 -1.20 11.45 1.23
N ASP A 41 -0.06 10.79 0.97
CA ASP A 41 0.36 10.46 -0.40
C ASP A 41 -0.46 9.32 -0.99
N LEU A 42 -0.80 8.32 -0.19
CA LEU A 42 -1.71 7.25 -0.61
C LEU A 42 -3.08 7.81 -1.01
N GLY A 43 -3.56 8.85 -0.32
CA GLY A 43 -4.81 9.56 -0.64
C GLY A 43 -4.73 10.48 -1.87
N LYS A 44 -3.53 10.82 -2.35
CA LYS A 44 -3.36 11.55 -3.63
C LYS A 44 -3.53 10.64 -4.84
N VAL A 45 -3.50 9.32 -4.66
CA VAL A 45 -3.63 8.39 -5.76
C VAL A 45 -5.07 8.37 -6.28
N PRO A 46 -5.27 8.56 -7.59
CA PRO A 46 -6.60 8.57 -8.18
C PRO A 46 -7.30 7.22 -7.95
N GLY A 47 -8.48 7.26 -7.35
CA GLY A 47 -9.27 6.07 -7.00
C GLY A 47 -8.97 5.47 -5.62
N VAL A 48 -8.07 6.08 -4.84
CA VAL A 48 -7.82 5.74 -3.44
C VAL A 48 -8.49 6.78 -2.54
N SER A 49 -9.52 6.37 -1.80
CA SER A 49 -10.17 7.23 -0.81
C SER A 49 -9.36 7.28 0.49
N ALA A 50 -9.62 8.27 1.35
CA ALA A 50 -8.98 8.39 2.67
C ALA A 50 -9.06 7.10 3.50
N GLU A 51 -10.19 6.40 3.48
CA GLU A 51 -10.34 5.10 4.15
C GLU A 51 -9.43 4.01 3.56
N SER A 52 -9.29 3.99 2.23
CA SER A 52 -8.42 3.03 1.55
C SER A 52 -6.95 3.33 1.84
N ALA A 53 -6.56 4.61 1.77
CA ALA A 53 -5.22 5.07 2.13
C ALA A 53 -4.86 4.71 3.57
N ARG A 54 -5.79 4.92 4.50
CA ARG A 54 -5.62 4.54 5.91
C ARG A 54 -5.47 3.03 6.08
N LYS A 55 -6.32 2.21 5.46
CA LYS A 55 -6.22 0.75 5.50
C LYS A 55 -4.90 0.23 4.94
N ILE A 56 -4.44 0.80 3.83
CA ILE A 56 -3.14 0.47 3.23
C ILE A 56 -2.02 0.79 4.22
N PHE A 57 -2.01 2.01 4.75
CA PHE A 57 -0.99 2.46 5.68
C PHE A 57 -0.98 1.65 6.98
N GLU A 58 -2.15 1.44 7.59
CA GLU A 58 -2.32 0.59 8.77
C GLU A 58 -1.88 -0.84 8.46
N PHE A 59 -2.20 -1.42 7.30
CA PHE A 59 -1.74 -2.77 6.95
C PHE A 59 -0.20 -2.87 6.90
N PHE A 60 0.49 -1.89 6.31
CA PHE A 60 1.94 -1.87 6.21
C PHE A 60 2.64 -1.50 7.53
N HIS A 61 2.04 -0.64 8.35
CA HIS A 61 2.61 -0.17 9.61
C HIS A 61 2.18 -0.99 10.84
N ALA A 62 1.06 -1.71 10.80
CA ALA A 62 0.54 -2.52 11.90
C ALA A 62 1.09 -3.94 11.94
N GLN A 63 2.03 -4.32 11.05
CA GLN A 63 2.77 -5.58 11.18
C GLN A 63 4.15 -5.34 11.84
N PRO A 64 4.27 -5.43 13.18
CA PRO A 64 5.56 -5.58 13.80
C PRO A 64 5.98 -7.05 13.70
N GLY A 65 6.72 -7.43 12.65
CA GLY A 65 7.38 -8.74 12.57
C GLY A 65 7.13 -9.50 11.29
#